data_AF-X0ZGB9-F1
#
_entry.id   AF-X0ZGB9-F1
#
_cell.length_a   1.000
_cell.length_b   1.000
_cell.length_c   1.000
_cell.angle_alpha   90.00
_cell.angle_beta   90.00
_cell.angle_gamma   90.00
#
_symmetry.space_group_name_H-M   'P 1'
#
loop_
_entity.id
_entity.type
_entity.pdbx_description
1 polymer ?
#
loop_
_entity_poly.entity_id
_entity_poly.type
_entity_poly.pdbx_seq_one_letter_code
_entity_poly.pdbx_strand_id
1 'polypeptide(L)'
;MPLILTRDNSYIGVLVDDLLTKDLIEPYRMYTSRAEYRLVLRSDNADIRLSKFGNDIGLITDEQYRRVVKREKEIDRLISKLKASSLNPDRGNNIILEKMGTKP
;
A
#
# COMPACT_ATOMS: atom_id res chain seq x y z
N MET A 1 17.43 -0.15 -19.36
CA MET A 1 17.39 1.16 -18.68
C MET A 1 17.49 0.92 -17.18
N PRO A 2 18.19 1.74 -16.39
CA PRO A 2 18.28 1.54 -14.95
C PRO A 2 16.90 1.63 -14.26
N LEU A 3 16.72 0.88 -13.17
CA LEU A 3 15.55 0.98 -12.30
C LEU A 3 15.61 2.29 -11.53
N ILE A 4 14.56 3.10 -11.59
CA ILE A 4 14.41 4.32 -10.81
C ILE A 4 13.24 4.16 -9.85
N LEU A 5 13.56 4.15 -8.55
CA LEU A 5 12.57 4.18 -7.48
C LEU A 5 12.47 5.60 -6.94
N THR A 6 11.24 6.11 -6.80
CA THR A 6 10.96 7.49 -6.43
C THR A 6 10.44 7.59 -4.99
N ARG A 7 10.46 8.80 -4.43
CA ARG A 7 10.03 9.05 -3.04
C ARG A 7 8.57 8.69 -2.79
N ASP A 8 7.71 8.77 -3.80
CA ASP A 8 6.27 8.48 -3.73
C ASP A 8 5.96 6.97 -3.83
N ASN A 9 6.87 6.15 -4.37
CA ASN A 9 6.63 4.73 -4.58
C ASN A 9 7.36 3.81 -3.58
N SER A 10 8.43 4.28 -2.93
CA SER A 10 9.21 3.44 -2.02
C SER A 10 10.04 4.19 -0.98
N TYR A 11 10.21 3.55 0.18
CA TYR A 11 11.21 3.98 1.15
C TYR A 11 12.65 3.85 0.62
N ILE A 12 12.90 2.96 -0.35
CA ILE A 12 14.22 2.89 -1.03
C ILE A 12 14.46 4.18 -1.83
N GLY A 13 13.45 4.67 -2.55
CA GLY A 13 13.53 5.96 -3.24
C GLY A 13 13.76 7.12 -2.27
N VAL A 14 13.06 7.13 -1.11
CA VAL A 14 13.33 8.10 -0.04
C VAL A 14 14.76 7.99 0.50
N LEU A 15 15.29 6.76 0.68
CA LEU A 15 16.68 6.54 1.12
C LEU A 15 17.65 7.21 0.17
N VAL A 16 17.58 6.81 -1.09
CA VAL A 16 18.55 7.17 -2.11
C VAL A 16 18.53 8.67 -2.33
N ASP A 17 17.34 9.26 -2.41
CA ASP A 17 17.18 10.70 -2.54
C ASP A 17 17.72 11.45 -1.31
N ASP A 18 17.42 11.00 -0.08
CA ASP A 18 17.95 11.63 1.13
C ASP A 18 19.49 11.52 1.21
N LEU A 19 20.09 10.39 0.79
CA LEU A 19 21.54 10.20 0.75
C LEU A 19 22.25 11.09 -0.28
N LEU A 20 21.55 11.45 -1.37
CA LEU A 20 22.11 12.29 -2.43
C LEU A 20 21.93 13.79 -2.17
N THR A 21 20.89 14.16 -1.41
CA THR A 21 20.46 15.56 -1.26
C THR A 21 20.81 16.18 0.09
N LYS A 22 21.03 15.37 1.14
CA LYS A 22 21.28 15.86 2.49
C LYS A 22 22.74 15.72 2.86
N ASP A 23 23.31 16.77 3.47
CA ASP A 23 24.59 16.68 4.16
C ASP A 23 24.40 15.89 5.47
N LEU A 24 24.84 14.64 5.47
CA LEU A 24 24.70 13.75 6.62
C LEU A 24 25.87 13.95 7.58
N ILE A 25 25.67 14.83 8.57
CA ILE A 25 26.62 15.03 9.68
C ILE A 25 26.59 13.82 10.64
N GLU A 26 25.42 13.19 10.77
CA GLU A 26 25.16 12.03 11.63
C GLU A 26 24.64 10.85 10.77
N PRO A 27 24.81 9.59 11.22
CA PRO A 27 24.32 8.42 10.49
C PRO A 27 22.83 8.53 10.16
N TYR A 28 22.48 8.30 8.89
CA TYR A 28 21.11 8.41 8.42
C TYR A 28 20.17 7.45 9.15
N ARG A 29 19.01 7.96 9.60
CA ARG A 29 17.97 7.19 10.29
C ARG A 29 16.64 7.26 9.55
N MET A 30 16.27 6.13 8.96
CA MET A 30 15.07 5.98 8.15
C MET A 30 13.76 6.27 8.86
N TYR A 31 13.56 5.72 10.06
CA TYR A 31 12.25 5.80 10.72
C TYR A 31 11.95 7.17 11.33
N THR A 32 12.99 7.97 11.56
CA THR A 32 12.88 9.37 11.97
C THR A 32 12.76 10.31 10.77
N SER A 33 13.09 9.87 9.56
CA SER A 33 12.91 10.69 8.36
C SER A 33 11.42 10.78 8.01
N ARG A 34 10.95 12.01 7.78
CA ARG A 34 9.56 12.30 7.42
C ARG A 34 9.36 11.93 5.96
N ALA A 35 9.10 10.66 5.67
CA ALA A 35 8.50 10.31 4.39
C ALA A 35 7.09 10.93 4.37
N GLU A 36 6.91 11.96 3.54
CA GLU A 36 5.63 12.68 3.37
C GLU A 36 4.49 11.71 2.98
N TYR A 37 4.85 10.59 2.36
CA TYR A 37 3.94 9.55 1.88
C TYR A 37 3.82 8.33 2.81
N ARG A 38 4.09 8.47 4.11
CA ARG A 38 4.14 7.33 5.07
C ARG A 38 2.92 6.39 5.02
N LEU A 39 1.71 6.91 4.80
CA LEU A 39 0.49 6.09 4.68
C LEU A 39 0.43 5.30 3.36
N VAL A 40 0.96 5.85 2.27
CA VAL A 40 1.01 5.17 0.97
C VAL A 40 2.14 4.15 0.94
N LEU A 41 3.27 4.47 1.59
CA LEU A 41 4.50 3.69 1.60
C LEU A 41 4.54 2.55 2.63
N ARG A 42 3.39 2.11 3.15
CA ARG A 42 3.34 1.08 4.20
C ARG A 42 4.04 -0.23 3.77
N SER A 43 4.42 -1.01 4.79
CA SER A 43 5.09 -2.30 4.58
C SER A 43 4.15 -3.34 3.98
N ASP A 44 2.86 -3.33 4.35
CA ASP A 44 1.89 -4.35 3.96
C ASP A 44 1.35 -4.24 2.53
N ASN A 45 1.58 -3.09 1.86
CA ASN A 45 1.27 -2.88 0.44
C ASN A 45 2.54 -2.70 -0.41
N ALA A 46 3.73 -3.02 0.13
CA ALA A 46 4.98 -2.86 -0.59
C ALA A 46 5.07 -3.73 -1.85
N ASP A 47 4.51 -4.94 -1.81
CA ASP A 47 4.46 -5.85 -2.94
C ASP A 47 3.57 -5.33 -4.08
N ILE A 48 2.42 -4.73 -3.77
CA ILE A 48 1.58 -4.07 -4.77
C ILE A 48 2.36 -2.96 -5.48
N ARG A 49 3.10 -2.14 -4.72
CA ARG A 49 3.90 -1.05 -5.30
C ARG A 49 5.10 -1.52 -6.11
N LEU A 50 5.80 -2.57 -5.67
CA LEU A 50 7.15 -2.90 -6.15
C LEU A 50 7.25 -4.17 -6.99
N SER A 51 6.26 -5.06 -6.95
CA SER A 51 6.34 -6.35 -7.65
C SER A 51 6.49 -6.22 -9.16
N LYS A 52 5.82 -5.24 -9.79
CA LYS A 52 5.99 -4.96 -11.22
C LYS A 52 7.45 -4.63 -11.55
N PHE A 53 8.05 -3.69 -10.84
CA PHE A 53 9.46 -3.36 -11.01
C PHE A 53 10.35 -4.58 -10.82
N GLY A 54 10.12 -5.37 -9.77
CA GLY A 54 10.86 -6.59 -9.50
C GLY A 54 10.75 -7.63 -10.63
N ASN A 55 9.59 -7.76 -11.25
CA ASN A 55 9.39 -8.67 -12.38
C ASN A 55 10.07 -8.16 -13.64
N ASP A 56 9.92 -6.86 -13.94
CA ASP A 56 10.52 -6.20 -15.11
C ASP A 56 12.06 -6.33 -15.12
N ILE A 57 12.70 -6.41 -13.95
CA ILE A 57 14.16 -6.59 -13.83
C ILE A 57 14.59 -8.01 -13.46
N GLY A 58 13.66 -8.98 -13.42
CA GLY A 58 13.95 -10.39 -13.16
C GLY A 58 14.29 -10.76 -11.71
N LEU A 59 14.02 -9.90 -10.73
CA LEU A 59 14.19 -10.19 -9.31
C LEU A 59 13.11 -11.14 -8.75
N ILE A 60 11.93 -11.18 -9.37
CA ILE A 60 10.86 -12.11 -9.01
C ILE A 60 10.34 -12.83 -10.26
N THR A 61 9.86 -14.05 -10.07
CA THR A 61 9.27 -14.85 -11.15
C THR A 61 7.92 -14.29 -11.58
N ASP A 62 7.51 -14.59 -12.81
CA ASP A 62 6.17 -14.22 -13.30
C ASP A 62 5.07 -14.84 -12.43
N GLU A 63 5.31 -16.00 -11.83
CA GLU A 63 4.35 -16.62 -10.91
C GLU A 63 4.19 -15.77 -9.63
N GLN A 64 5.30 -15.31 -9.04
CA GLN A 64 5.25 -14.41 -7.88
C GLN A 64 4.50 -13.12 -8.22
N TYR A 65 4.79 -12.51 -9.37
CA TYR A 65 4.10 -11.31 -9.83
C TYR A 65 2.61 -11.55 -10.06
N ARG A 66 2.24 -12.64 -10.76
CA ARG A 66 0.83 -13.01 -11.00
C ARG A 66 0.04 -13.17 -9.71
N ARG A 67 0.64 -13.68 -8.63
CA ARG A 67 -0.01 -13.78 -7.32
C ARG A 67 -0.34 -12.41 -6.74
N VAL A 68 0.57 -11.44 -6.86
CA VAL A 68 0.33 -10.06 -6.41
C VAL A 68 -0.79 -9.41 -7.21
N VAL A 69 -0.72 -9.49 -8.55
CA VAL A 69 -1.75 -8.92 -9.46
C VAL A 69 -3.13 -9.55 -9.21
N LYS A 70 -3.18 -10.86 -8.95
CA LYS A 70 -4.44 -11.54 -8.62
C LYS A 70 -5.03 -10.99 -7.33
N ARG A 71 -4.22 -10.85 -6.28
CA ARG A 71 -4.64 -10.31 -4.99
C ARG A 71 -5.15 -8.88 -5.10
N GLU A 72 -4.45 -8.03 -5.86
CA GLU A 72 -4.87 -6.65 -6.12
C GLU A 72 -6.25 -6.59 -6.79
N LYS A 73 -6.47 -7.40 -7.83
CA LYS A 73 -7.78 -7.50 -8.51
C LYS A 73 -8.89 -8.00 -7.58
N GLU A 74 -8.60 -8.93 -6.67
CA GLU A 74 -9.56 -9.42 -5.69
C GLU A 74 -9.96 -8.33 -4.69
N ILE A 75 -8.98 -7.53 -4.24
CA ILE A 75 -9.22 -6.37 -3.37
C ILE A 75 -10.12 -5.34 -4.08
N ASP A 76 -9.80 -4.97 -5.32
CA ASP A 76 -10.59 -3.99 -6.09
C ASP A 76 -12.02 -4.47 -6.34
N ARG A 77 -12.19 -5.76 -6.64
CA ARG A 77 -13.50 -6.38 -6.80
C ARG A 77 -14.31 -6.33 -5.51
N LEU A 78 -13.69 -6.63 -4.37
CA LEU A 78 -14.35 -6.59 -3.06
C LEU A 78 -14.73 -5.16 -2.67
N ILE A 79 -13.84 -4.18 -2.87
CA ILE A 79 -14.13 -2.76 -2.64
C ILE A 79 -15.33 -2.33 -3.48
N SER A 80 -15.34 -2.69 -4.77
CA SER A 80 -16.44 -2.34 -5.68
C SER A 80 -17.76 -2.98 -5.24
N LYS A 81 -17.72 -4.25 -4.82
CA LYS A 81 -18.89 -4.96 -4.28
C LYS A 81 -19.42 -4.30 -3.01
N LEU A 82 -18.53 -3.94 -2.08
CA LEU A 82 -18.90 -3.29 -0.82
C LEU A 82 -19.47 -1.89 -1.05
N LYS A 83 -18.95 -1.13 -2.01
CA LYS A 83 -19.50 0.17 -2.41
C LYS A 83 -20.88 0.05 -3.05
N ALA A 84 -21.13 -1.03 -3.79
CA ALA A 84 -22.43 -1.29 -4.41
C ALA A 84 -23.46 -1.87 -3.44
N SER A 85 -23.02 -2.44 -2.31
CA SER A 85 -23.93 -2.92 -1.26
C SER A 85 -24.34 -1.78 -0.34
N SER A 86 -25.65 -1.66 -0.09
CA SER A 86 -26.20 -0.81 0.96
C SER A 86 -26.98 -1.68 1.94
N LEU A 87 -26.91 -1.34 3.22
CA LEU A 87 -27.72 -1.97 4.25
C LEU A 87 -29.01 -1.17 4.37
N ASN A 88 -30.15 -1.84 4.22
CA ASN A 88 -31.44 -1.21 4.48
C ASN A 88 -31.68 -1.17 5.99
N PRO A 89 -32.35 -0.11 6.50
CA PRO A 89 -32.74 -0.01 7.90
C PRO A 89 -33.92 -0.96 8.17
N ASP A 90 -33.62 -2.25 8.26
CA ASP A 90 -34.54 -3.26 8.75
C ASP A 90 -34.30 -3.54 10.23
N ARG A 91 -35.29 -4.16 10.88
CA ARG A 91 -35.25 -4.42 12.32
C ARG A 91 -34.06 -5.31 12.72
N GLY A 92 -33.61 -6.20 11.84
CA GLY A 92 -32.49 -7.09 12.10
C GLY A 92 -31.15 -6.34 12.07
N ASN A 93 -30.94 -5.54 11.02
CA ASN A 93 -29.74 -4.72 10.84
C ASN A 93 -29.62 -3.67 11.96
N ASN A 94 -30.72 -3.03 12.35
CA ASN A 94 -30.70 -2.02 13.42
C ASN A 94 -30.30 -2.62 14.77
N ILE A 95 -30.77 -3.84 15.11
CA ILE A 95 -30.36 -4.54 16.34
C ILE A 95 -28.85 -4.85 16.32
N ILE A 96 -28.30 -5.21 15.16
CA ILE A 96 -26.86 -5.48 15.01
C ILE A 96 -26.05 -4.17 15.15
N LEU A 97 -26.49 -3.10 14.50
CA LEU A 97 -25.83 -1.78 14.55
C LEU A 97 -25.85 -1.18 15.96
N GLU A 98 -26.97 -1.30 16.69
CA GLU A 98 -27.09 -0.87 18.09
C GLU A 98 -26.15 -1.67 19.01
N LYS A 99 -26.05 -3.00 18.83
CA LYS A 99 -25.10 -3.83 19.57
C LYS A 99 -23.64 -3.47 19.30
N MET A 100 -23.35 -2.94 18.11
CA MET A 100 -22.02 -2.45 17.74
C MET A 100 -21.73 -1.02 18.26
N GLY A 101 -22.68 -0.39 18.97
CA GLY A 101 -22.51 0.97 19.52
C GLY A 101 -22.60 2.08 18.46
N THR A 102 -23.17 1.77 17.30
CA THR A 102 -23.37 2.71 16.19
C THR A 102 -24.82 3.16 16.14
N LYS A 103 -25.08 4.42 15.75
CA LYS A 103 -26.47 4.89 15.57
C LYS A 103 -27.07 4.21 14.34
N PRO A 104 -28.32 3.71 14.42
CA PRO A 104 -29.02 3.10 13.30
C PRO A 104 -29.25 4.07 12.14
#